data_AF-A0A6P8HRC7-F1
#
_entry.id   AF-A0A6P8HRC7-F1
#
_cell.length_a   1.000
_cell.length_b   1.000
_cell.length_c   1.000
_cell.angle_alpha   90.00
_cell.angle_beta   90.00
_cell.angle_gamma   90.00
#
_symmetry.space_group_name_H-M   'P 1'
#
loop_
_entity.id
_entity.type
_entity.pdbx_description
1 polymer ?
#
loop_
_entity_poly.entity_id
_entity_poly.type
_entity_poly.pdbx_seq_one_letter_code
_entity_poly.pdbx_strand_id
1 'polypeptide(L)'
;MHVCYCSQVRTFVHILEKCNQDWFSVLSVLENLFLELPKTLPNIKEVFLRSDNAGCYHNAALITSIHTIAKKQGLILKNYSFSEANSGKDVCDRNIAPLKAHINRYLNEGQDITSAEHLKEAIDSYGGLKGCQAAIIELDTNIQSATKPFKLKGISKLKQFEYNIGGEMTVWQAWNIGKGMKISKTGSPQGETGVIVTRPFLEPKVTSGILKKIIVEPSSCPAAKNEPNVPDVKDKEPVKFYCPEEVCIKAYSCSRYLKQHLDIGKHEFKLHEESQYDQIRRKWAQKCTSLKPPNPSCPPMVSSASTSEEVHVPDLVTGWALKKSKQCNRFPLHVKSYLVGQFLIGEDTGRKVTPAETSTRMRSMRDSNGKRVFDKEDWLTVQQITSYFSRLVAMKKLGQLPPAPLTEEEEEEVEVAVRTTERYNLRERVLRKLTL
;
A
#
# COMPACT_ATOMS: atom_id res chain seq x y z
N MET A 1 4.58 15.33 34.78
CA MET A 1 3.92 14.01 34.63
C MET A 1 4.52 13.30 33.43
N HIS A 2 5.33 12.26 33.62
CA HIS A 2 5.72 11.38 32.52
C HIS A 2 4.54 10.47 32.18
N VAL A 3 3.85 10.76 31.07
CA VAL A 3 2.82 9.87 30.53
C VAL A 3 3.54 8.61 30.02
N CYS A 4 3.48 7.54 30.81
CA CYS A 4 4.02 6.25 30.42
C CYS A 4 3.05 5.63 29.40
N TYR A 5 3.40 5.68 28.11
CA TYR A 5 2.62 5.02 27.07
C TYR A 5 2.85 3.50 27.16
N CYS A 6 1.90 2.79 27.78
CA CYS A 6 1.83 1.33 27.67
C CYS A 6 1.18 1.00 26.32
N SER A 7 1.98 0.59 25.34
CA SER A 7 1.46 0.11 24.06
C SER A 7 1.27 -1.41 24.12
N GLN A 8 0.09 -1.85 23.73
CA GLN A 8 -0.30 -3.25 23.72
C GLN A 8 -0.47 -3.70 22.27
N VAL A 9 0.16 -4.82 21.91
CA VAL A 9 0.02 -5.42 20.57
C VAL A 9 -0.87 -6.65 20.70
N ARG A 10 -1.96 -6.67 19.94
CA ARG A 10 -2.84 -7.85 19.76
C ARG A 10 -2.92 -8.18 18.27
N THR A 11 -2.97 -9.47 17.96
CA THR A 11 -3.05 -10.00 16.60
C THR A 11 -4.36 -10.76 16.47
N PHE A 12 -5.22 -10.32 15.55
CA PHE A 12 -6.47 -10.99 15.21
C PHE A 12 -6.31 -11.67 13.87
N VAL A 13 -6.31 -13.00 13.86
CA VAL A 13 -6.17 -13.82 12.66
C VAL A 13 -7.56 -14.25 12.22
N HIS A 14 -8.00 -13.77 11.06
CA HIS A 14 -9.22 -14.22 10.43
C HIS A 14 -8.87 -15.29 9.40
N ILE A 15 -9.38 -16.50 9.59
CA ILE A 15 -9.18 -17.65 8.72
C ILE A 15 -10.40 -17.77 7.83
N LEU A 16 -10.16 -17.93 6.52
CA LEU A 16 -11.19 -18.13 5.52
C LEU A 16 -10.85 -19.39 4.72
N GLU A 17 -11.83 -20.28 4.56
CA GLU A 17 -11.67 -21.50 3.77
C GLU A 17 -11.52 -21.17 2.27
N LYS A 18 -12.32 -20.19 1.80
CA LYS A 18 -12.29 -19.68 0.42
C LYS A 18 -12.38 -18.16 0.46
N CYS A 19 -11.50 -17.47 -0.27
CA CYS A 19 -11.47 -16.01 -0.31
C CYS A 19 -10.91 -15.53 -1.66
N ASN A 20 -11.64 -14.62 -2.31
CA ASN A 20 -11.21 -14.00 -3.56
C ASN A 20 -10.20 -12.85 -3.34
N GLN A 21 -9.92 -12.50 -2.08
CA GLN A 21 -9.04 -11.39 -1.68
C GLN A 21 -9.42 -10.06 -2.34
N ASP A 22 -10.71 -9.75 -2.36
CA ASP A 22 -11.25 -8.49 -2.87
C ASP A 22 -11.49 -7.47 -1.75
N TRP A 23 -11.97 -6.28 -2.12
CA TRP A 23 -12.27 -5.22 -1.18
C TRP A 23 -13.41 -5.58 -0.22
N PHE A 24 -14.36 -6.42 -0.65
CA PHE A 24 -15.49 -6.85 0.16
C PHE A 24 -15.03 -7.80 1.26
N SER A 25 -14.17 -8.76 0.92
CA SER A 25 -13.53 -9.67 1.88
C SER A 25 -12.78 -8.90 2.97
N VAL A 26 -12.01 -7.87 2.57
CA VAL A 26 -11.29 -6.99 3.51
C VAL A 26 -12.26 -6.23 4.41
N LEU A 27 -13.36 -5.71 3.86
CA LEU A 27 -14.38 -5.01 4.62
C LEU A 27 -15.07 -5.91 5.65
N SER A 28 -15.40 -7.14 5.30
CA SER A 28 -15.97 -8.14 6.21
C SER A 28 -15.03 -8.49 7.36
N VAL A 29 -13.73 -8.64 7.08
CA VAL A 29 -12.72 -8.84 8.12
C VAL A 29 -12.69 -7.65 9.09
N LEU A 30 -12.74 -6.42 8.56
CA LEU A 30 -12.75 -5.21 9.37
C LEU A 30 -14.06 -5.04 10.15
N GLU A 31 -15.20 -5.42 9.57
CA GLU A 31 -16.49 -5.41 10.26
C GLU A 31 -16.47 -6.34 11.47
N ASN A 32 -16.03 -7.58 11.30
CA ASN A 32 -15.88 -8.51 12.41
C ASN A 32 -14.88 -7.99 13.46
N LEU A 33 -13.75 -7.43 13.02
CA LEU A 33 -12.77 -6.83 13.93
C LEU A 33 -13.38 -5.67 14.74
N PHE A 34 -14.12 -4.77 14.11
CA PHE A 34 -14.77 -3.63 14.77
C PHE A 34 -15.87 -4.06 15.73
N LEU A 35 -16.50 -5.21 15.50
CA LEU A 35 -17.46 -5.81 16.42
C LEU A 35 -16.78 -6.44 17.64
N GLU A 36 -15.57 -6.98 17.48
CA GLU A 36 -14.81 -7.65 18.55
C GLU A 36 -13.98 -6.68 19.41
N LEU A 37 -13.53 -5.55 18.86
CA LEU A 37 -12.71 -4.57 19.58
C LEU A 37 -13.43 -4.00 20.82
N PRO A 38 -14.68 -3.50 20.76
CA PRO A 38 -15.37 -2.99 21.93
C PRO A 38 -15.61 -4.04 23.02
N LYS A 39 -15.82 -5.31 22.63
CA LYS A 39 -15.99 -6.43 23.58
C LYS A 39 -14.70 -6.71 24.34
N THR A 40 -13.58 -6.76 23.63
CA THR A 40 -12.28 -7.13 24.19
C THR A 40 -11.51 -5.95 24.80
N LEU A 41 -11.85 -4.72 24.42
CA LEU A 41 -11.20 -3.45 24.80
C LEU A 41 -12.26 -2.32 24.90
N PRO A 42 -13.06 -2.29 25.99
CA PRO A 42 -14.25 -1.41 26.10
C PRO A 42 -13.96 0.10 26.10
N ASN A 43 -12.70 0.49 26.27
CA ASN A 43 -12.28 1.89 26.28
C ASN A 43 -11.88 2.43 24.90
N ILE A 44 -11.88 1.60 23.84
CA ILE A 44 -11.54 2.05 22.50
C ILE A 44 -12.69 2.88 21.94
N LYS A 45 -12.36 4.10 21.50
CA LYS A 45 -13.29 5.01 20.82
C LYS A 45 -12.81 5.39 19.43
N GLU A 46 -11.50 5.51 19.25
CA GLU A 46 -10.89 6.01 18.03
C GLU A 46 -10.04 4.92 17.37
N VAL A 47 -10.15 4.82 16.05
CA VAL A 47 -9.44 3.84 15.24
C VAL A 47 -8.61 4.56 14.19
N PHE A 48 -7.35 4.13 14.06
CA PHE A 48 -6.42 4.54 13.01
C PHE A 48 -6.00 3.28 12.26
N LEU A 49 -6.17 3.29 10.95
CA LEU A 49 -5.86 2.15 10.11
C LEU A 49 -4.64 2.41 9.23
N ARG A 50 -3.89 1.34 9.01
CA ARG A 50 -2.79 1.31 8.07
C ARG A 50 -2.79 -0.03 7.34
N SER A 51 -2.61 0.01 6.03
CA SER A 51 -2.50 -1.19 5.19
C SER A 51 -1.40 -1.03 4.16
N ASP A 52 -1.04 -2.14 3.49
CA ASP A 52 -0.24 -2.07 2.28
C ASP A 52 -1.02 -1.37 1.15
N ASN A 53 -0.33 -1.10 0.03
CA ASN A 53 -0.91 -0.39 -1.11
C ASN A 53 -1.51 -1.33 -2.19
N ALA A 54 -1.91 -2.55 -1.83
CA ALA A 54 -2.57 -3.49 -2.75
C ALA A 54 -4.01 -3.05 -3.07
N GLY A 55 -4.52 -3.45 -4.24
CA GLY A 55 -5.83 -3.00 -4.73
C GLY A 55 -7.03 -3.42 -3.86
N CYS A 56 -6.91 -4.53 -3.13
CA CYS A 56 -7.93 -4.99 -2.19
C CYS A 56 -8.11 -4.05 -0.99
N TYR A 57 -7.05 -3.36 -0.56
CA TYR A 57 -7.12 -2.33 0.49
C TYR A 57 -7.31 -0.93 -0.10
N HIS A 58 -6.58 -0.61 -1.16
CA HIS A 58 -6.55 0.73 -1.73
C HIS A 58 -7.54 0.90 -2.87
N ASN A 59 -8.82 0.93 -2.54
CA ASN A 59 -9.91 1.18 -3.47
C ASN A 59 -10.99 2.07 -2.84
N ALA A 60 -11.76 2.72 -3.70
CA ALA A 60 -12.72 3.71 -3.26
C ALA A 60 -13.90 3.09 -2.50
N ALA A 61 -14.35 1.89 -2.89
CA ALA A 61 -15.47 1.20 -2.24
C ALA A 61 -15.16 0.89 -0.77
N LEU A 62 -13.98 0.35 -0.47
CA LEU A 62 -13.55 0.10 0.90
C LEU A 62 -13.44 1.40 1.70
N ILE A 63 -12.73 2.39 1.16
CA ILE A 63 -12.46 3.68 1.83
C ILE A 63 -13.75 4.42 2.17
N THR A 64 -14.78 4.37 1.32
CA THR A 64 -16.07 5.01 1.61
C THR A 64 -16.91 4.22 2.61
N SER A 65 -16.81 2.89 2.60
CA SER A 65 -17.72 2.03 3.38
C SER A 65 -17.25 1.80 4.81
N ILE A 66 -15.93 1.74 5.01
CA ILE A 66 -15.31 1.39 6.29
C ILE A 66 -15.69 2.35 7.44
N HIS A 67 -15.85 3.65 7.15
CA HIS A 67 -16.27 4.63 8.15
C HIS A 67 -17.69 4.35 8.66
N THR A 68 -18.60 3.97 7.75
CA THR A 68 -20.00 3.63 8.11
C THR A 68 -20.04 2.41 9.01
N ILE A 69 -19.28 1.37 8.69
CA ILE A 69 -19.21 0.14 9.48
C ILE A 69 -18.59 0.40 10.86
N ALA A 70 -17.48 1.15 10.93
CA ALA A 70 -16.89 1.55 12.21
C ALA A 70 -17.90 2.32 13.08
N LYS A 71 -18.61 3.28 12.49
CA LYS A 71 -19.61 4.10 13.19
C LYS A 71 -20.78 3.28 13.72
N LYS A 72 -21.25 2.27 12.97
CA LYS A 72 -22.29 1.34 13.44
C LYS A 72 -21.89 0.59 14.70
N GLN A 73 -20.62 0.24 14.84
CA GLN A 73 -20.06 -0.43 16.03
C GLN A 73 -19.66 0.55 17.15
N GLY A 74 -20.04 1.83 17.04
CA GLY A 74 -19.71 2.86 18.04
C GLY A 74 -18.26 3.36 18.00
N LEU A 75 -17.51 3.04 16.95
CA LEU A 75 -16.11 3.44 16.77
C LEU A 75 -16.00 4.66 15.85
N ILE A 76 -15.01 5.51 16.13
CA ILE A 76 -14.68 6.69 15.31
C ILE A 76 -13.41 6.36 14.52
N LEU A 77 -13.58 6.00 13.25
CA LEU A 77 -12.44 5.91 12.33
C LEU A 77 -11.93 7.32 12.04
N LYS A 78 -10.70 7.63 12.47
CA LYS A 78 -10.06 8.95 12.26
C LYS A 78 -9.26 8.99 10.98
N ASN A 79 -8.48 7.94 10.73
CA ASN A 79 -7.54 7.91 9.63
C ASN A 79 -7.43 6.53 9.01
N TYR A 80 -7.24 6.49 7.69
CA TYR A 80 -6.75 5.34 6.97
C TYR A 80 -5.58 5.75 6.07
N SER A 81 -4.43 5.10 6.27
CA SER A 81 -3.19 5.38 5.54
C SER A 81 -2.64 4.13 4.84
N PHE A 82 -1.90 4.35 3.76
CA PHE A 82 -1.27 3.28 2.99
C PHE A 82 0.25 3.39 3.06
N SER A 83 0.92 2.27 3.30
CA SER A 83 2.38 2.18 3.29
C SER A 83 2.95 2.39 1.88
N GLU A 84 4.18 2.92 1.77
CA GLU A 84 4.88 2.93 0.49
C GLU A 84 5.28 1.54 0.05
N ALA A 85 5.35 1.34 -1.28
CA ALA A 85 5.92 0.14 -1.83
C ALA A 85 7.37 -0.01 -1.33
N ASN A 86 7.70 -1.18 -0.77
CA ASN A 86 9.00 -1.52 -0.17
C ASN A 86 9.37 -0.77 1.13
N SER A 87 8.46 0.03 1.70
CA SER A 87 8.69 0.67 2.99
C SER A 87 8.34 -0.28 4.14
N GLY A 88 9.31 -1.12 4.52
CA GLY A 88 9.44 -1.72 5.84
C GLY A 88 8.43 -2.83 6.19
N LYS A 89 8.97 -3.96 6.67
CA LYS A 89 8.22 -5.08 7.26
C LYS A 89 7.24 -4.54 8.29
N ASP A 90 5.94 -4.69 8.05
CA ASP A 90 4.95 -4.12 8.94
C ASP A 90 4.86 -4.93 10.26
N VAL A 91 4.12 -4.41 11.23
CA VAL A 91 3.90 -5.11 12.51
C VAL A 91 3.24 -6.49 12.27
N CYS A 92 2.45 -6.63 11.20
CA CYS A 92 1.84 -7.89 10.82
C CYS A 92 2.91 -8.90 10.35
N ASP A 93 3.87 -8.51 9.51
CA ASP A 93 5.01 -9.33 9.07
C ASP A 93 5.82 -9.84 10.26
N ARG A 94 6.05 -8.98 11.26
CA ARG A 94 6.79 -9.35 12.47
C ARG A 94 6.04 -10.39 13.31
N ASN A 95 4.71 -10.33 13.33
CA ASN A 95 3.86 -11.27 14.06
C ASN A 95 3.59 -12.57 13.28
N ILE A 96 3.72 -12.56 11.95
CA ILE A 96 3.56 -13.74 11.10
C ILE A 96 4.69 -14.76 11.34
N ALA A 97 5.93 -14.32 11.56
CA ALA A 97 7.06 -15.23 11.79
C ALA A 97 6.86 -16.18 13.00
N PRO A 98 6.55 -15.70 14.22
CA PRO A 98 6.29 -16.58 15.35
C PRO A 98 5.01 -17.41 15.17
N LEU A 99 4.00 -16.89 14.46
CA LEU A 99 2.78 -17.64 14.11
C LEU A 99 3.11 -18.85 13.22
N LYS A 100 3.91 -18.65 12.16
CA LYS A 100 4.38 -19.74 11.30
C LYS A 100 5.20 -20.77 12.06
N ALA A 101 6.09 -20.33 12.96
CA ALA A 101 6.88 -21.24 13.78
C ALA A 101 6.00 -22.10 14.70
N HIS A 102 4.94 -21.52 15.27
CA HIS A 102 3.98 -22.23 16.11
C HIS A 102 3.20 -23.28 15.30
N ILE A 103 2.70 -22.90 14.13
CA ILE A 103 2.00 -23.81 13.21
C ILE A 103 2.94 -24.95 12.74
N ASN A 104 4.19 -24.64 12.40
CA ASN A 104 5.16 -25.65 11.98
C ASN A 104 5.50 -26.63 13.10
N ARG A 105 5.49 -26.18 14.37
CA ARG A 105 5.65 -27.10 15.51
C ARG A 105 4.50 -28.10 15.57
N TYR A 106 3.26 -27.64 15.43
CA TYR A 106 2.07 -28.49 15.38
C TYR A 106 2.18 -29.54 14.25
N LEU A 107 2.61 -29.12 13.06
CA LEU A 107 2.89 -30.03 11.94
C LEU A 107 3.99 -31.06 12.24
N ASN A 108 5.08 -30.63 12.86
CA ASN A 108 6.22 -31.51 13.19
C ASN A 108 5.88 -32.56 14.27
N GLU A 109 4.81 -32.35 15.04
CA GLU A 109 4.30 -33.33 16.01
C GLU A 109 3.41 -34.41 15.34
N GLY A 110 3.31 -34.41 14.00
CA GLY A 110 2.62 -35.42 13.21
C GLY A 110 1.16 -35.10 12.91
N GLN A 111 0.72 -33.88 13.20
CA GLN A 111 -0.63 -33.41 12.90
C GLN A 111 -0.68 -32.75 11.52
N ASP A 112 -1.85 -32.80 10.87
CA ASP A 112 -2.04 -32.30 9.51
C ASP A 112 -2.97 -31.08 9.48
N ILE A 113 -2.73 -30.15 8.56
CA ILE A 113 -3.50 -28.91 8.42
C ILE A 113 -4.04 -28.82 7.00
N THR A 114 -5.25 -29.35 6.82
CA THR A 114 -5.95 -29.46 5.54
C THR A 114 -7.21 -28.60 5.43
N SER A 115 -7.67 -28.00 6.53
CA SER A 115 -8.88 -27.18 6.59
C SER A 115 -8.66 -25.92 7.45
N ALA A 116 -9.55 -24.94 7.33
CA ALA A 116 -9.55 -23.77 8.22
C ALA A 116 -9.71 -24.16 9.70
N GLU A 117 -10.46 -25.24 9.98
CA GLU A 117 -10.63 -25.75 11.35
C GLU A 117 -9.31 -26.27 11.91
N HIS A 118 -8.59 -27.10 11.17
CA HIS A 118 -7.27 -27.59 11.59
C HIS A 118 -6.26 -26.43 11.77
N LEU A 119 -6.33 -25.40 10.92
CA LEU A 119 -5.46 -24.22 11.07
C LEU A 119 -5.80 -23.42 12.33
N LYS A 120 -7.08 -23.27 12.66
CA LYS A 120 -7.50 -22.64 13.92
C LYS A 120 -7.03 -23.45 15.12
N GLU A 121 -7.23 -24.75 15.10
CA GLU A 121 -6.77 -25.66 16.15
C GLU A 121 -5.25 -25.57 16.34
N ALA A 122 -4.48 -25.52 15.25
CA ALA A 122 -3.04 -25.33 15.31
C ALA A 122 -2.65 -24.00 15.96
N ILE A 123 -3.36 -22.91 15.67
CA ILE A 123 -3.08 -21.58 16.27
C ILE A 123 -3.45 -21.52 17.76
N ASP A 124 -4.52 -22.20 18.16
CA ASP A 124 -5.02 -22.23 19.54
C ASP A 124 -4.33 -23.30 20.41
N SER A 125 -3.56 -24.20 19.78
CA SER A 125 -2.83 -25.30 20.44
C SER A 125 -1.82 -24.81 21.48
N TYR A 126 -1.49 -25.67 22.45
CA TYR A 126 -0.55 -25.39 23.55
C TYR A 126 -0.85 -24.10 24.35
N GLY A 127 -2.11 -23.65 24.36
CA GLY A 127 -2.53 -22.41 25.02
C GLY A 127 -2.41 -21.14 24.17
N GLY A 128 -2.15 -21.31 22.87
CA GLY A 128 -2.10 -20.25 21.86
C GLY A 128 -0.83 -19.42 21.90
N LEU A 129 -0.68 -18.58 20.88
CA LEU A 129 0.41 -17.62 20.77
C LEU A 129 0.07 -16.32 21.52
N LYS A 130 1.05 -15.77 22.25
CA LYS A 130 0.85 -14.61 23.11
C LYS A 130 0.23 -13.42 22.36
N GLY A 131 -0.93 -12.96 22.83
CA GLY A 131 -1.65 -11.84 22.22
C GLY A 131 -2.19 -12.11 20.82
N CYS A 132 -2.21 -13.38 20.37
CA CYS A 132 -2.79 -13.81 19.10
C CYS A 132 -4.10 -14.53 19.36
N GLN A 133 -5.10 -14.27 18.52
CA GLN A 133 -6.40 -14.92 18.55
C GLN A 133 -6.80 -15.26 17.12
N ALA A 134 -7.38 -16.44 16.90
CA ALA A 134 -7.88 -16.86 15.59
C ALA A 134 -9.40 -17.06 15.61
N ALA A 135 -10.06 -16.66 14.52
CA ALA A 135 -11.46 -16.96 14.25
C ALA A 135 -11.61 -17.46 12.81
N ILE A 136 -12.60 -18.32 12.58
CA ILE A 136 -13.00 -18.73 11.24
C ILE A 136 -14.23 -17.93 10.87
N ILE A 137 -14.15 -17.25 9.73
CA ILE A 137 -15.24 -16.45 9.19
C ILE A 137 -15.63 -16.95 7.80
N GLU A 138 -16.91 -16.79 7.48
CA GLU A 138 -17.49 -17.08 6.18
C GLU A 138 -18.08 -15.78 5.60
N LEU A 139 -17.91 -15.61 4.30
CA LEU A 139 -18.32 -14.41 3.56
C LEU A 139 -19.55 -14.72 2.72
N ASP A 140 -20.60 -13.93 2.86
CA ASP A 140 -21.73 -13.97 1.94
C ASP A 140 -21.53 -12.92 0.83
N THR A 141 -20.94 -13.36 -0.27
CA THR A 141 -20.67 -12.50 -1.44
C THR A 141 -21.95 -11.98 -2.11
N ASN A 142 -23.12 -12.55 -1.81
CA ASN A 142 -24.40 -12.07 -2.38
C ASN A 142 -24.86 -10.75 -1.77
N ILE A 143 -24.35 -10.40 -0.58
CA ILE A 143 -24.67 -9.15 0.14
C ILE A 143 -23.85 -7.96 -0.40
N GLN A 144 -22.83 -8.24 -1.21
CA GLN A 144 -22.09 -7.20 -1.90
C GLN A 144 -23.05 -6.36 -2.75
N SER A 145 -23.18 -5.07 -2.40
CA SER A 145 -24.16 -4.19 -3.06
C SER A 145 -23.83 -4.09 -4.55
N ALA A 146 -24.80 -4.40 -5.41
CA ALA A 146 -24.68 -4.30 -6.86
C ALA A 146 -24.52 -2.85 -7.38
N THR A 147 -24.50 -1.86 -6.48
CA THR A 147 -24.34 -0.45 -6.81
C THR A 147 -22.94 -0.20 -7.37
N LYS A 148 -22.84 0.48 -8.53
CA LYS A 148 -21.55 0.83 -9.13
C LYS A 148 -20.63 1.48 -8.07
N PRO A 149 -19.42 0.94 -7.84
CA PRO A 149 -18.53 1.45 -6.81
C PRO A 149 -18.20 2.91 -7.12
N PHE A 150 -18.29 3.76 -6.10
CA PHE A 150 -17.92 5.17 -6.21
C PHE A 150 -16.51 5.29 -6.79
N LYS A 151 -16.37 5.88 -7.98
CA LYS A 151 -15.03 6.07 -8.60
C LYS A 151 -14.41 7.35 -8.08
N LEU A 152 -13.42 7.23 -7.21
CA LEU A 152 -12.62 8.37 -6.79
C LEU A 152 -11.50 8.66 -7.80
N LYS A 153 -11.63 9.75 -8.56
CA LYS A 153 -10.63 10.15 -9.55
C LYS A 153 -9.26 10.35 -8.89
N GLY A 154 -8.24 9.67 -9.43
CA GLY A 154 -6.86 9.80 -8.97
C GLY A 154 -6.55 9.10 -7.64
N ILE A 155 -7.41 8.18 -7.17
CA ILE A 155 -7.21 7.42 -5.93
C ILE A 155 -5.81 6.80 -5.80
N SER A 156 -5.25 6.28 -6.90
CA SER A 156 -3.92 5.67 -6.91
C SER A 156 -2.78 6.59 -6.43
N LYS A 157 -2.99 7.91 -6.50
CA LYS A 157 -2.02 8.92 -6.04
C LYS A 157 -2.24 9.32 -4.59
N LEU A 158 -3.40 9.02 -4.01
CA LEU A 158 -3.73 9.34 -2.63
C LEU A 158 -3.11 8.29 -1.71
N LYS A 159 -2.65 8.72 -0.54
CA LYS A 159 -1.95 7.85 0.43
C LYS A 159 -2.52 7.92 1.84
N GLN A 160 -3.29 8.96 2.13
CA GLN A 160 -3.88 9.16 3.44
C GLN A 160 -5.26 9.77 3.31
N PHE A 161 -6.17 9.24 4.13
CA PHE A 161 -7.58 9.57 4.18
C PHE A 161 -7.94 9.88 5.64
N GLU A 162 -8.41 11.09 5.92
CA GLU A 162 -8.89 11.51 7.23
C GLU A 162 -10.40 11.73 7.17
N TYR A 163 -11.11 11.12 8.12
CA TYR A 163 -12.57 11.14 8.18
C TYR A 163 -13.03 12.19 9.20
N ASN A 164 -13.73 13.21 8.72
CA ASN A 164 -14.22 14.30 9.56
C ASN A 164 -15.63 14.02 10.09
N ILE A 165 -15.95 14.68 11.20
CA ILE A 165 -17.28 14.63 11.83
C ILE A 165 -18.24 15.39 10.90
N GLY A 166 -19.06 14.67 10.14
CA GLY A 166 -19.96 15.24 9.14
C GLY A 166 -20.00 14.48 7.80
N GLY A 167 -19.18 13.44 7.65
CA GLY A 167 -19.13 12.62 6.43
C GLY A 167 -18.20 13.16 5.34
N GLU A 168 -17.60 14.33 5.56
CA GLU A 168 -16.52 14.83 4.70
C GLU A 168 -15.21 14.08 4.97
N MET A 169 -14.47 13.79 3.92
CA MET A 169 -13.16 13.16 4.00
C MET A 169 -12.08 14.10 3.44
N THR A 170 -11.00 14.29 4.18
CA THR A 170 -9.81 15.01 3.67
C THR A 170 -8.79 13.98 3.18
N VAL A 171 -8.21 14.20 2.01
CA VAL A 171 -7.24 13.27 1.40
C VAL A 171 -5.95 13.95 0.98
N TRP A 172 -4.85 13.20 1.04
CA TRP A 172 -3.51 13.66 0.68
C TRP A 172 -2.80 12.70 -0.26
N GLN A 173 -1.93 13.24 -1.11
CA GLN A 173 -1.01 12.46 -1.94
C GLN A 173 0.25 12.01 -1.19
N ALA A 174 0.67 12.77 -0.17
CA ALA A 174 1.80 12.47 0.69
C ALA A 174 1.45 12.84 2.14
N TRP A 175 1.69 11.91 3.07
CA TRP A 175 1.19 11.88 4.47
C TRP A 175 1.00 13.24 5.15
N ASN A 176 -0.23 13.76 5.10
CA ASN A 176 -0.64 15.04 5.68
C ASN A 176 0.19 16.26 5.23
N ILE A 177 0.83 16.19 4.05
CA ILE A 177 1.63 17.28 3.50
C ILE A 177 0.71 18.22 2.71
N GLY A 178 0.63 19.47 3.18
CA GLY A 178 -0.19 20.52 2.58
C GLY A 178 -1.64 20.52 3.07
N LYS A 179 -2.47 21.38 2.47
CA LYS A 179 -3.86 21.62 2.93
C LYS A 179 -4.81 20.41 2.79
N GLY A 180 -4.42 19.39 2.02
CA GLY A 180 -5.29 18.28 1.66
C GLY A 180 -6.41 18.67 0.68
N MET A 181 -7.06 17.67 0.10
CA MET A 181 -8.23 17.85 -0.75
C MET A 181 -9.46 17.32 -0.01
N LYS A 182 -10.53 18.12 0.08
CA LYS A 182 -11.78 17.69 0.68
C LYS A 182 -12.66 16.97 -0.33
N ILE A 183 -13.26 15.87 0.10
CA ILE A 183 -14.24 15.08 -0.64
C ILE A 183 -15.51 15.04 0.20
N SER A 184 -16.56 15.71 -0.29
CA SER A 184 -17.86 15.80 0.38
C SER A 184 -18.94 14.90 -0.24
N LYS A 185 -18.73 14.42 -1.47
CA LYS A 185 -19.63 13.48 -2.15
C LYS A 185 -18.98 12.10 -2.21
N THR A 186 -19.29 11.26 -1.23
CA THR A 186 -19.03 9.82 -1.33
C THR A 186 -20.28 9.15 -1.91
N GLY A 187 -20.12 8.16 -2.79
CA GLY A 187 -21.27 7.37 -3.27
C GLY A 187 -21.92 6.59 -2.12
N SER A 188 -22.96 5.82 -2.44
CA SER A 188 -23.63 4.97 -1.44
C SER A 188 -22.63 3.97 -0.85
N PRO A 189 -22.30 4.06 0.46
CA PRO A 189 -21.40 3.11 1.09
C PRO A 189 -22.04 1.73 1.16
N GLN A 190 -21.21 0.69 1.16
CA GLN A 190 -21.65 -0.67 1.46
C GLN A 190 -22.28 -0.70 2.87
N GLY A 191 -23.39 -1.43 2.99
CA GLY A 191 -24.04 -1.72 4.26
C GLY A 191 -23.27 -2.73 5.10
N GLU A 192 -23.98 -3.47 5.96
CA GLU A 192 -23.39 -4.64 6.61
C GLU A 192 -22.96 -5.67 5.55
N THR A 193 -21.88 -6.39 5.80
CA THR A 193 -21.39 -7.44 4.88
C THR A 193 -22.01 -8.80 5.17
N GLY A 194 -22.70 -8.94 6.31
CA GLY A 194 -23.29 -10.22 6.74
C GLY A 194 -22.23 -11.28 7.07
N VAL A 195 -21.02 -10.87 7.46
CA VAL A 195 -19.95 -11.79 7.85
C VAL A 195 -20.42 -12.75 8.95
N ILE A 196 -20.25 -14.05 8.71
CA ILE A 196 -20.66 -15.10 9.65
C ILE A 196 -19.40 -15.61 10.36
N VAL A 197 -19.44 -15.66 11.68
CA VAL A 197 -18.36 -16.23 12.49
C VAL A 197 -18.68 -17.68 12.81
N THR A 198 -18.14 -18.60 12.03
CA THR A 198 -18.34 -20.05 12.22
C THR A 198 -17.63 -20.55 13.48
N ARG A 199 -16.42 -20.04 13.75
CA ARG A 199 -15.67 -20.33 14.99
C ARG A 199 -15.13 -19.02 15.57
N PRO A 200 -15.54 -18.61 16.78
CA PRO A 200 -15.16 -17.32 17.35
C PRO A 200 -13.70 -17.27 17.81
N PHE A 201 -13.24 -16.05 18.09
CA PHE A 201 -11.96 -15.82 18.77
C PHE A 201 -11.99 -16.46 20.16
N LEU A 202 -10.93 -17.18 20.51
CA LEU A 202 -10.70 -17.58 21.90
C LEU A 202 -9.96 -16.47 22.63
N GLU A 203 -10.30 -16.25 23.90
CA GLU A 203 -9.52 -15.35 24.74
C GLU A 203 -8.11 -15.94 24.95
N PRO A 204 -7.04 -15.19 24.63
CA PRO A 204 -5.71 -15.71 24.77
C PRO A 204 -5.37 -15.78 26.26
N LYS A 205 -4.85 -16.94 26.70
CA LYS A 205 -4.44 -17.18 28.10
C LYS A 205 -3.48 -16.10 28.61
N VAL A 206 -2.73 -15.46 27.70
CA VAL A 206 -1.97 -14.24 27.97
C VAL A 206 -2.51 -13.12 27.08
N THR A 207 -3.45 -12.35 27.64
CA THR A 207 -4.19 -11.26 26.97
C THR A 207 -3.30 -10.13 26.46
N SER A 208 -2.13 -9.94 27.08
CA SER A 208 -0.97 -9.21 26.58
C SER A 208 0.20 -9.27 27.54
N GLY A 209 1.40 -8.94 27.05
CA GLY A 209 2.51 -8.60 27.94
C GLY A 209 2.22 -7.27 28.61
N ILE A 210 1.56 -7.26 29.76
CA ILE A 210 1.46 -6.07 30.60
C ILE A 210 2.90 -5.66 30.97
N LEU A 211 3.34 -4.51 30.47
CA LEU A 211 4.59 -3.86 30.85
C LEU A 211 4.39 -3.19 32.21
N LYS A 212 4.35 -3.97 33.29
CA LYS A 212 4.59 -3.42 34.63
C LYS A 212 6.09 -3.46 34.90
N LYS A 213 6.65 -2.30 35.25
CA LYS A 213 7.99 -2.16 35.81
C LYS A 213 8.02 -3.02 37.08
N ILE A 214 8.63 -4.19 37.03
CA ILE A 214 9.06 -4.85 38.26
C ILE A 214 10.26 -4.02 38.71
N ILE A 215 10.03 -3.13 39.67
CA ILE A 215 11.10 -2.65 40.53
C ILE A 215 11.45 -3.89 41.36
N VAL A 216 12.39 -4.69 40.88
CA VAL A 216 13.09 -5.62 41.75
C VAL A 216 14.05 -4.71 42.53
N GLU A 217 13.64 -4.31 43.73
CA GLU A 217 14.63 -3.98 44.75
C GLU A 217 15.50 -5.23 44.96
N PRO A 218 16.83 -5.09 45.08
CA PRO A 218 17.73 -6.22 45.19
C PRO A 218 17.53 -6.88 46.57
N SER A 219 16.54 -7.78 46.68
CA SER A 219 16.40 -8.64 47.84
C SER A 219 17.22 -9.91 47.63
N SER A 220 18.15 -10.08 48.55
CA SER A 220 19.08 -11.19 48.75
C SER A 220 18.52 -12.57 48.38
N CYS A 221 19.21 -13.26 47.48
CA CYS A 221 19.12 -14.71 47.37
C CYS A 221 19.96 -15.37 48.49
N PRO A 222 19.49 -16.46 49.14
CA PRO A 222 20.25 -17.16 50.17
C PRO A 222 21.43 -17.93 49.58
N ALA A 223 22.49 -18.01 50.40
CA ALA A 223 23.80 -18.54 50.09
C ALA A 223 23.83 -20.00 49.61
N ALA A 224 24.65 -20.27 48.60
CA ALA A 224 25.35 -21.54 48.45
C ALA A 224 26.86 -21.24 48.50
N LYS A 225 27.51 -21.73 49.56
CA LYS A 225 28.95 -21.59 49.79
C LYS A 225 29.71 -22.55 48.87
N ASN A 226 30.69 -22.03 48.13
CA ASN A 226 32.12 -22.37 48.30
C ASN A 226 32.94 -21.73 47.16
N GLU A 227 33.89 -20.92 47.58
CA GLU A 227 34.97 -20.29 46.81
C GLU A 227 36.08 -21.33 46.50
N PRO A 228 37.03 -21.08 45.56
CA PRO A 228 38.06 -20.05 45.75
C PRO A 228 38.37 -19.13 44.55
N ASN A 229 38.46 -17.84 44.86
CA ASN A 229 39.35 -16.76 44.39
C ASN A 229 40.04 -16.84 43.00
N VAL A 230 39.87 -15.76 42.21
CA VAL A 230 40.92 -14.91 41.55
C VAL A 230 40.21 -13.78 40.74
N PRO A 231 40.80 -12.58 40.57
CA PRO A 231 40.12 -11.31 40.86
C PRO A 231 39.58 -10.52 39.65
N ASP A 232 38.56 -9.72 39.98
CA ASP A 232 38.26 -8.34 39.56
C ASP A 232 38.56 -7.90 38.11
N VAL A 233 37.52 -7.85 37.28
CA VAL A 233 37.49 -7.04 36.04
C VAL A 233 36.11 -6.38 35.87
N LYS A 234 36.04 -5.12 36.30
CA LYS A 234 35.42 -3.94 35.65
C LYS A 234 34.05 -4.12 34.97
N ASP A 235 33.06 -3.42 35.53
CA ASP A 235 31.94 -2.73 34.89
C ASP A 235 31.59 -3.18 33.46
N LYS A 236 30.69 -4.17 33.33
CA LYS A 236 29.99 -4.41 32.07
C LYS A 236 28.91 -3.33 31.93
N GLU A 237 29.15 -2.36 31.03
CA GLU A 237 28.09 -1.45 30.60
C GLU A 237 26.84 -2.27 30.17
N PRO A 238 25.63 -1.87 30.59
CA PRO A 238 24.42 -2.60 30.21
C PRO A 238 24.28 -2.57 28.69
N VAL A 239 24.15 -3.75 28.07
CA VAL A 239 23.97 -3.91 26.61
C VAL A 239 22.80 -3.05 26.14
N LYS A 240 23.09 -2.01 25.34
CA LYS A 240 22.09 -1.13 24.74
C LYS A 240 21.65 -1.68 23.38
N PHE A 241 20.34 -1.72 23.16
CA PHE A 241 19.70 -2.13 21.92
C PHE A 241 19.37 -0.88 21.10
N TYR A 242 20.02 -0.70 19.96
CA TYR A 242 19.85 0.47 19.09
C TYR A 242 18.74 0.23 18.06
N CYS A 243 18.09 1.31 17.64
CA CYS A 243 17.15 1.26 16.54
C CYS A 243 17.87 0.96 15.20
N PRO A 244 17.42 -0.03 14.40
CA PRO A 244 17.97 -0.31 13.08
C PRO A 244 17.57 0.70 11.99
N GLU A 245 16.63 1.61 12.27
CA GLU A 245 16.25 2.67 11.33
C GLU A 245 17.40 3.66 11.18
N GLU A 246 17.84 3.89 9.94
CA GLU A 246 18.94 4.81 9.63
C GLU A 246 18.70 6.18 10.29
N VAL A 247 19.72 6.70 10.97
CA VAL A 247 19.72 8.02 11.66
C VAL A 247 18.86 8.09 12.94
N CYS A 248 18.17 7.02 13.36
CA CYS A 248 17.44 7.02 14.63
C CYS A 248 18.42 6.86 15.82
N ILE A 249 18.42 7.84 16.75
CA ILE A 249 19.37 7.86 17.88
C ILE A 249 18.88 7.12 19.14
N LYS A 250 17.72 6.47 19.08
CA LYS A 250 17.15 5.81 20.27
C LYS A 250 17.87 4.51 20.60
N ALA A 251 18.27 4.41 21.87
CA ALA A 251 18.84 3.21 22.46
C ALA A 251 18.00 2.74 23.66
N TYR A 252 17.90 1.43 23.82
CA TYR A 252 17.04 0.79 24.79
C TYR A 252 17.82 -0.17 25.68
N SER A 253 17.52 -0.20 26.97
CA SER A 253 18.17 -1.10 27.93
C SER A 253 17.79 -2.58 27.74
N CYS A 254 16.74 -2.89 26.96
CA CYS A 254 16.39 -4.26 26.62
C CYS A 254 15.70 -4.38 25.26
N SER A 255 15.80 -5.57 24.65
CA SER A 255 15.15 -5.92 23.38
C SER A 255 13.64 -5.66 23.39
N ARG A 256 12.97 -5.75 24.56
CA ARG A 256 11.54 -5.50 24.70
C ARG A 256 11.18 -4.05 24.40
N TYR A 257 11.95 -3.08 24.91
CA TYR A 257 11.71 -1.66 24.65
C TYR A 257 12.08 -1.26 23.22
N LEU A 258 13.10 -1.89 22.63
CA LEU A 258 13.39 -1.71 21.20
C LEU A 258 12.21 -2.20 20.34
N LYS A 259 11.67 -3.39 20.63
CA LYS A 259 10.50 -3.92 19.91
C LYS A 259 9.30 -2.97 20.02
N GLN A 260 9.04 -2.44 21.21
CA GLN A 260 7.99 -1.47 21.45
C GLN A 260 8.19 -0.19 20.64
N HIS A 261 9.41 0.33 20.58
CA HIS A 261 9.75 1.49 19.78
C HIS A 261 9.49 1.28 18.29
N LEU A 262 9.90 0.12 17.77
CA LEU A 262 9.66 -0.28 16.39
C LEU A 262 8.16 -0.42 16.09
N ASP A 263 7.38 -0.94 17.03
CA ASP A 263 5.91 -1.07 16.88
C ASP A 263 5.21 0.29 16.84
N ILE A 264 5.69 1.25 17.63
CA ILE A 264 5.14 2.61 17.69
C ILE A 264 5.61 3.45 16.49
N GLY A 265 6.82 3.20 15.96
CA GLY A 265 7.41 3.94 14.85
C GLY A 265 7.78 5.40 15.17
N LYS A 266 7.84 5.78 16.46
CA LYS A 266 8.26 7.14 16.88
C LYS A 266 9.79 7.24 16.93
N HIS A 267 10.40 7.29 15.75
CA HIS A 267 11.83 7.55 15.55
C HIS A 267 12.20 8.96 15.98
N GLU A 268 13.39 9.10 16.56
CA GLU A 268 13.96 10.39 16.94
C GLU A 268 15.29 10.52 16.23
N PHE A 269 15.37 11.55 15.41
CA PHE A 269 16.53 11.85 14.60
C PHE A 269 17.24 13.05 15.23
N LYS A 270 18.51 12.90 15.53
CA LYS A 270 19.37 14.02 15.91
C LYS A 270 20.36 14.24 14.77
N LEU A 271 20.46 15.48 14.31
CA LEU A 271 21.51 15.88 13.37
C LEU A 271 22.85 15.60 14.06
N HIS A 272 23.52 14.51 13.68
CA HIS A 272 24.72 14.07 14.40
C HIS A 272 25.86 15.03 14.13
N GLU A 273 26.00 15.46 12.87
CA GLU A 273 26.83 16.58 12.42
C GLU A 273 26.18 17.17 11.17
N GLU A 274 26.36 18.46 10.96
CA GLU A 274 25.98 19.06 9.69
C GLU A 274 26.96 18.59 8.61
N SER A 275 26.46 17.85 7.61
CA SER A 275 27.33 17.44 6.52
C SER A 275 27.84 18.69 5.76
N GLN A 276 28.99 18.58 5.10
CA GLN A 276 29.45 19.64 4.19
C GLN A 276 28.36 20.00 3.16
N TYR A 277 27.53 19.03 2.76
CA TYR A 277 26.39 19.24 1.87
C TYR A 277 25.29 20.10 2.51
N ASP A 278 24.99 19.88 3.78
CA ASP A 278 24.04 20.70 4.52
C ASP A 278 24.57 22.12 4.72
N GLN A 279 25.88 22.29 4.95
CA GLN A 279 26.54 23.60 5.00
C GLN A 279 26.46 24.32 3.66
N ILE A 280 26.73 23.61 2.56
CA ILE A 280 26.62 24.17 1.21
C ILE A 280 25.18 24.59 0.95
N ARG A 281 24.18 23.73 1.25
CA ARG A 281 22.76 24.04 1.05
C ARG A 281 22.31 25.22 1.90
N ARG A 282 22.77 25.33 3.14
CA ARG A 282 22.41 26.45 4.02
C ARG A 282 23.07 27.76 3.58
N LYS A 283 24.38 27.73 3.26
CA LYS A 283 25.10 28.90 2.72
C LYS A 283 24.51 29.33 1.38
N TRP A 284 24.12 28.37 0.54
CA TRP A 284 23.43 28.64 -0.72
C TRP A 284 22.06 29.26 -0.49
N ALA A 285 21.24 28.69 0.40
CA ALA A 285 19.94 29.25 0.77
C ALA A 285 20.09 30.68 1.33
N GLN A 286 21.03 30.92 2.24
CA GLN A 286 21.32 32.26 2.76
C GLN A 286 21.74 33.23 1.66
N LYS A 287 22.58 32.79 0.71
CA LYS A 287 23.00 33.59 -0.43
C LYS A 287 21.82 33.92 -1.34
N CYS A 288 20.92 32.96 -1.59
CA CYS A 288 19.68 33.18 -2.34
C CYS A 288 18.74 34.17 -1.64
N THR A 289 18.59 34.11 -0.31
CA THR A 289 17.71 35.03 0.43
C THR A 289 18.30 36.44 0.55
N SER A 290 19.62 36.58 0.52
CA SER A 290 20.32 37.88 0.59
C SER A 290 20.25 38.69 -0.71
N LEU A 291 19.92 38.04 -1.83
CA LEU A 291 19.75 38.69 -3.13
C LEU A 291 18.33 39.27 -3.23
N LYS A 292 18.10 40.42 -2.58
CA LYS A 292 16.91 41.23 -2.90
C LYS A 292 17.07 41.79 -4.33
N PRO A 293 16.01 41.77 -5.17
CA PRO A 293 16.06 42.43 -6.46
C PRO A 293 16.15 43.96 -6.24
N PRO A 294 17.00 44.70 -6.96
CA PRO A 294 16.87 46.14 -7.05
C PRO A 294 15.54 46.46 -7.74
N ASN A 295 14.77 47.39 -7.16
CA ASN A 295 13.56 47.93 -7.77
C ASN A 295 13.83 48.52 -9.18
N PRO A 296 12.82 48.59 -10.05
CA PRO A 296 13.00 48.92 -11.46
C PRO A 296 13.06 50.44 -11.65
N SER A 297 14.23 50.97 -11.99
CA SER A 297 14.39 52.32 -12.56
C SER A 297 15.64 52.32 -13.46
N CYS A 298 15.39 52.39 -14.76
CA CYS A 298 16.31 52.46 -15.92
C CYS A 298 17.49 53.47 -15.83
N PRO A 299 18.42 53.56 -16.82
CA PRO A 299 19.11 52.58 -17.68
C PRO A 299 20.65 52.93 -17.81
N PRO A 300 21.39 52.57 -18.89
CA PRO A 300 22.50 51.61 -18.88
C PRO A 300 23.91 52.24 -18.93
N MET A 301 24.94 51.61 -18.34
CA MET A 301 26.33 51.85 -18.75
C MET A 301 27.24 50.61 -18.61
N VAL A 302 27.63 50.11 -19.77
CA VAL A 302 28.91 49.50 -20.19
C VAL A 302 29.59 48.39 -19.38
N SER A 303 29.64 47.23 -20.07
CA SER A 303 30.82 46.39 -20.33
C SER A 303 31.49 45.68 -19.15
N SER A 304 31.42 44.35 -19.13
CA SER A 304 32.48 43.49 -19.71
C SER A 304 32.20 42.00 -19.45
N ALA A 305 32.29 41.23 -20.54
CA ALA A 305 32.71 39.83 -20.64
C ALA A 305 32.23 38.82 -19.59
N SER A 306 31.35 37.91 -20.01
CA SER A 306 31.60 36.46 -20.13
C SER A 306 30.26 35.76 -20.33
N THR A 307 30.06 35.24 -21.54
CA THR A 307 28.88 34.48 -21.95
C THR A 307 28.80 33.19 -21.15
N SER A 308 27.87 33.12 -20.21
CA SER A 308 27.30 31.88 -19.72
C SER A 308 25.80 32.08 -19.65
N GLU A 309 25.11 31.47 -20.61
CA GLU A 309 23.68 31.61 -20.88
C GLU A 309 22.87 31.54 -19.58
N GLU A 310 22.08 32.59 -19.37
CA GLU A 310 21.04 32.63 -18.34
C GLU A 310 20.04 31.51 -18.59
N VAL A 311 20.17 30.40 -17.86
CA VAL A 311 19.05 29.48 -17.72
C VAL A 311 18.08 30.15 -16.75
N HIS A 312 17.12 30.87 -17.29
CA HIS A 312 15.92 31.27 -16.57
C HIS A 312 15.29 30.01 -15.96
N VAL A 313 15.50 29.79 -14.66
CA VAL A 313 14.72 28.80 -13.91
C VAL A 313 13.49 29.56 -13.44
N PRO A 314 12.31 29.36 -14.06
CA PRO A 314 11.08 29.96 -13.56
C PRO A 314 10.83 29.46 -12.14
N ASP A 315 10.17 30.29 -11.33
CA ASP A 315 9.74 29.94 -9.98
C ASP A 315 9.20 28.50 -9.95
N LEU A 316 9.75 27.68 -9.06
CA LEU A 316 9.37 26.28 -8.94
C LEU A 316 7.88 26.20 -8.66
N VAL A 317 7.11 25.86 -9.70
CA VAL A 317 5.66 25.77 -9.64
C VAL A 317 5.27 24.76 -8.56
N THR A 318 4.26 25.10 -7.76
CA THR A 318 3.67 24.21 -6.77
C THR A 318 3.43 22.81 -7.36
N GLY A 319 4.01 21.78 -6.75
CA GLY A 319 3.94 20.40 -7.24
C GLY A 319 5.20 19.88 -7.94
N TRP A 320 6.31 20.63 -7.97
CA TRP A 320 7.58 20.18 -8.55
C TRP A 320 8.12 18.87 -7.95
N ALA A 321 7.88 18.64 -6.66
CA ALA A 321 8.31 17.43 -5.94
C ALA A 321 7.36 16.23 -6.16
N LEU A 322 6.17 16.45 -6.74
CA LEU A 322 5.25 15.37 -7.04
C LEU A 322 5.75 14.60 -8.25
N LYS A 323 5.65 13.27 -8.17
CA LYS A 323 5.97 12.40 -9.30
C LYS A 323 5.06 12.77 -10.48
N LYS A 324 5.64 13.33 -11.54
CA LYS A 324 4.92 13.60 -12.79
C LYS A 324 4.35 12.27 -13.29
N SER A 325 3.02 12.13 -13.34
CA SER A 325 2.45 10.94 -13.97
C SER A 325 2.75 11.03 -15.46
N LYS A 326 3.40 10.00 -16.02
CA LYS A 326 3.38 9.82 -17.48
C LYS A 326 1.91 9.83 -17.90
N GLN A 327 1.53 10.81 -18.71
CA GLN A 327 0.23 10.79 -19.38
C GLN A 327 0.23 9.55 -20.26
N CYS A 328 -0.57 8.56 -19.89
CA CYS A 328 -0.90 7.47 -20.80
C CYS A 328 -1.95 8.04 -21.76
N ASN A 329 -1.51 8.61 -22.88
CA ASN A 329 -2.43 9.06 -23.91
C ASN A 329 -3.10 7.80 -24.49
N ARG A 330 -4.34 7.56 -24.07
CA ARG A 330 -5.17 6.48 -24.61
C ARG A 330 -5.39 6.73 -26.10
N PHE A 331 -5.48 5.65 -26.89
CA PHE A 331 -5.73 5.80 -28.32
C PHE A 331 -7.11 6.42 -28.55
N PRO A 332 -7.22 7.43 -29.42
CA PRO A 332 -8.51 7.98 -29.83
C PRO A 332 -9.46 6.92 -30.41
N LEU A 333 -10.77 7.18 -30.34
CA LEU A 333 -11.80 6.22 -30.76
C LEU A 333 -11.69 5.83 -32.24
N HIS A 334 -11.35 6.79 -33.11
CA HIS A 334 -11.19 6.53 -34.55
C HIS A 334 -9.97 5.63 -34.82
N VAL A 335 -8.88 5.80 -34.08
CA VAL A 335 -7.69 4.93 -34.15
C VAL A 335 -8.04 3.52 -33.68
N LYS A 336 -8.76 3.37 -32.56
CA LYS A 336 -9.20 2.07 -32.05
C LYS A 336 -10.10 1.34 -33.04
N SER A 337 -11.09 2.04 -33.59
CA SER A 337 -12.04 1.48 -34.58
C SER A 337 -11.31 0.97 -35.82
N TYR A 338 -10.32 1.72 -36.29
CA TYR A 338 -9.46 1.29 -37.39
C TYR A 338 -8.64 0.03 -37.06
N LEU A 339 -8.01 -0.04 -35.88
CA LEU A 339 -7.24 -1.22 -35.47
C LEU A 339 -8.11 -2.47 -35.33
N VAL A 340 -9.32 -2.34 -34.77
CA VAL A 340 -10.29 -3.44 -34.69
C VAL A 340 -10.72 -3.89 -36.08
N GLY A 341 -11.03 -2.95 -36.97
CA GLY A 341 -11.38 -3.27 -38.37
C GLY A 341 -10.25 -4.01 -39.10
N GLN A 342 -9.00 -3.55 -38.96
CA GLN A 342 -7.84 -4.23 -39.56
C GLN A 342 -7.62 -5.64 -38.98
N PHE A 343 -7.95 -5.85 -37.70
CA PHE A 343 -7.87 -7.17 -37.07
C PHE A 343 -8.97 -8.10 -37.60
N LEU A 344 -10.22 -7.65 -37.65
CA LEU A 344 -11.36 -8.44 -38.14
C LEU A 344 -11.23 -8.81 -39.62
N ILE A 345 -10.76 -7.89 -40.48
CA ILE A 345 -10.46 -8.19 -41.89
C ILE A 345 -9.47 -9.36 -41.98
N GLY A 346 -8.47 -9.40 -41.11
CA GLY A 346 -7.49 -10.49 -41.08
C GLY A 346 -8.08 -11.83 -40.62
N GLU A 347 -9.13 -11.80 -39.80
CA GLU A 347 -9.86 -12.98 -39.35
C GLU A 347 -10.81 -13.49 -40.44
N ASP A 348 -11.52 -12.61 -41.14
CA ASP A 348 -12.45 -12.96 -42.21
C ASP A 348 -11.74 -13.46 -43.47
N THR A 349 -10.59 -12.85 -43.80
CA THR A 349 -9.81 -13.20 -45.00
C THR A 349 -8.76 -14.29 -44.75
N GLY A 350 -8.55 -14.69 -43.50
CA GLY A 350 -7.48 -15.61 -43.08
C GLY A 350 -6.05 -15.06 -43.20
N ARG A 351 -5.88 -13.84 -43.73
CA ARG A 351 -4.57 -13.18 -43.91
C ARG A 351 -4.41 -12.03 -42.93
N LYS A 352 -3.71 -12.29 -41.83
CA LYS A 352 -3.44 -11.30 -40.78
C LYS A 352 -2.59 -10.15 -41.31
N VAL A 353 -3.07 -8.93 -41.13
CA VAL A 353 -2.30 -7.71 -41.40
C VAL A 353 -1.25 -7.56 -40.30
N THR A 354 0.01 -7.38 -40.69
CA THR A 354 1.10 -7.25 -39.72
C THR A 354 1.05 -5.88 -39.02
N PRO A 355 1.56 -5.75 -37.78
CA PRO A 355 1.65 -4.47 -37.09
C PRO A 355 2.45 -3.41 -37.86
N ALA A 356 3.47 -3.83 -38.62
CA ALA A 356 4.27 -2.95 -39.47
C ALA A 356 3.45 -2.41 -40.65
N GLU A 357 2.69 -3.27 -41.34
CA GLU A 357 1.79 -2.87 -42.41
C GLU A 357 0.70 -1.92 -41.90
N THR A 358 0.12 -2.20 -40.74
CA THR A 358 -0.90 -1.34 -40.12
C THR A 358 -0.34 0.05 -39.79
N SER A 359 0.87 0.14 -39.22
CA SER A 359 1.54 1.43 -38.94
C SER A 359 1.79 2.22 -40.23
N THR A 360 2.27 1.56 -41.28
CA THR A 360 2.52 2.20 -42.58
C THR A 360 1.22 2.69 -43.21
N ARG A 361 0.16 1.87 -43.19
CA ARG A 361 -1.17 2.23 -43.71
C ARG A 361 -1.76 3.42 -42.97
N MET A 362 -1.62 3.51 -41.64
CA MET A 362 -2.08 4.69 -40.88
C MET A 362 -1.43 5.98 -41.38
N ARG A 363 -0.13 5.95 -41.75
CA ARG A 363 0.60 7.13 -42.23
C ARG A 363 0.22 7.53 -43.65
N SER A 364 -0.12 6.56 -44.50
CA SER A 364 -0.40 6.78 -45.93
C SER A 364 -1.88 6.93 -46.27
N MET A 365 -2.80 6.60 -45.36
CA MET A 365 -4.24 6.61 -45.64
C MET A 365 -4.78 8.02 -45.93
N ARG A 366 -5.62 8.13 -46.96
CA ARG A 366 -6.30 9.35 -47.39
C ARG A 366 -7.79 9.09 -47.55
N ASP A 367 -8.62 10.08 -47.25
CA ASP A 367 -10.07 10.05 -47.46
C ASP A 367 -10.42 10.32 -48.93
N SER A 368 -11.72 10.27 -49.27
CA SER A 368 -12.24 10.55 -50.61
C SER A 368 -11.93 11.96 -51.12
N ASN A 369 -11.59 12.88 -50.21
CA ASN A 369 -11.26 14.27 -50.52
C ASN A 369 -9.73 14.50 -50.58
N GLY A 370 -8.93 13.43 -50.51
CA GLY A 370 -7.46 13.49 -50.55
C GLY A 370 -6.80 13.96 -49.25
N LYS A 371 -7.57 14.19 -48.17
CA LYS A 371 -7.05 14.58 -46.86
C LYS A 371 -6.60 13.35 -46.07
N ARG A 372 -5.63 13.53 -45.18
CA ARG A 372 -5.16 12.44 -44.30
C ARG A 372 -6.27 12.00 -43.34
N VAL A 373 -6.47 10.69 -43.23
CA VAL A 373 -7.43 10.10 -42.27
C VAL A 373 -6.89 10.15 -40.83
N PHE A 374 -5.57 10.07 -40.67
CA PHE A 374 -4.89 10.14 -39.38
C PHE A 374 -3.86 11.27 -39.39
N ASP A 375 -3.92 12.10 -38.35
CA ASP A 375 -2.92 13.15 -38.12
C ASP A 375 -1.64 12.56 -37.49
N LYS A 376 -0.58 13.36 -37.41
CA LYS A 376 0.74 12.88 -36.95
C LYS A 376 0.70 12.40 -35.49
N GLU A 377 -0.20 12.98 -34.72
CA GLU A 377 -0.47 12.71 -33.30
C GLU A 377 -1.16 11.35 -33.10
N ASP A 378 -1.86 10.86 -34.11
CA ASP A 378 -2.57 9.58 -34.11
C ASP A 378 -1.68 8.39 -34.53
N TRP A 379 -0.47 8.67 -35.03
CA TRP A 379 0.39 7.63 -35.57
C TRP A 379 0.95 6.72 -34.48
N LEU A 380 0.59 5.45 -34.57
CA LEU A 380 1.08 4.44 -33.65
C LEU A 380 2.37 3.80 -34.14
N THR A 381 3.25 3.50 -33.19
CA THR A 381 4.44 2.68 -33.41
C THR A 381 4.06 1.23 -33.63
N VAL A 382 4.94 0.47 -34.29
CA VAL A 382 4.77 -0.97 -34.50
C VAL A 382 4.54 -1.69 -33.15
N GLN A 383 5.29 -1.31 -32.11
CA GLN A 383 5.17 -1.90 -30.77
C GLN A 383 3.80 -1.63 -30.13
N GLN A 384 3.27 -0.42 -30.27
CA GLN A 384 1.93 -0.07 -29.78
C GLN A 384 0.83 -0.89 -30.46
N ILE A 385 0.95 -1.09 -31.78
CA ILE A 385 0.00 -1.91 -32.56
C ILE A 385 0.13 -3.39 -32.20
N THR A 386 1.36 -3.91 -32.07
CA THR A 386 1.61 -5.30 -31.64
C THR A 386 0.99 -5.58 -30.28
N SER A 387 1.16 -4.66 -29.32
CA SER A 387 0.53 -4.76 -28.00
C SER A 387 -1.00 -4.76 -28.10
N TYR A 388 -1.58 -3.88 -28.93
CA TYR A 388 -3.03 -3.80 -29.13
C TYR A 388 -3.62 -5.09 -29.76
N PHE A 389 -3.00 -5.60 -30.82
CA PHE A 389 -3.44 -6.86 -31.45
C PHE A 389 -3.29 -8.06 -30.53
N SER A 390 -2.24 -8.11 -29.70
CA SER A 390 -2.09 -9.17 -28.69
C SER A 390 -3.24 -9.18 -27.69
N ARG A 391 -3.74 -7.99 -27.31
CA ARG A 391 -4.95 -7.86 -26.47
C ARG A 391 -6.20 -8.37 -27.18
N LEU A 392 -6.42 -8.01 -28.45
CA LEU A 392 -7.57 -8.51 -29.23
C LEU A 392 -7.56 -10.05 -29.35
N VAL A 393 -6.38 -10.66 -29.54
CA VAL A 393 -6.25 -12.13 -29.54
C VAL A 393 -6.60 -12.73 -28.19
N ALA A 394 -6.21 -12.10 -27.07
CA ALA A 394 -6.59 -12.56 -25.74
C ALA A 394 -8.10 -12.46 -25.51
N MET A 395 -8.73 -11.36 -25.95
CA MET A 395 -10.19 -11.18 -25.88
C MET A 395 -10.94 -12.22 -26.71
N LYS A 396 -10.43 -12.57 -27.89
CA LYS A 396 -10.99 -13.65 -28.70
C LYS A 396 -11.01 -14.98 -27.93
N LYS A 397 -9.91 -15.32 -27.25
CA LYS A 397 -9.82 -16.57 -26.46
C LYS A 397 -10.82 -16.61 -25.30
N LEU A 398 -11.22 -15.45 -24.79
CA LEU A 398 -12.23 -15.29 -23.75
C LEU A 398 -13.67 -15.20 -24.29
N GLY A 399 -13.87 -15.29 -25.61
CA GLY A 399 -15.20 -15.18 -26.24
C GLY A 399 -15.78 -13.76 -26.24
N GLN A 400 -14.96 -12.73 -25.95
CA GLN A 400 -15.39 -11.34 -25.79
C GLN A 400 -14.88 -10.45 -26.94
N LEU A 401 -14.84 -10.95 -28.18
CA LEU A 401 -14.36 -10.15 -29.30
C LEU A 401 -15.41 -9.08 -29.67
N PRO A 402 -15.09 -7.78 -29.61
CA PRO A 402 -16.12 -6.76 -29.72
C PRO A 402 -16.44 -6.41 -31.19
N PRO A 403 -17.72 -6.24 -31.56
CA PRO A 403 -18.14 -5.75 -32.88
C PRO A 403 -18.05 -4.22 -33.02
N ALA A 404 -17.71 -3.49 -31.94
CA ALA A 404 -17.61 -2.03 -31.86
C ALA A 404 -16.43 -1.62 -30.95
N PRO A 405 -15.92 -0.38 -30.98
CA PRO A 405 -14.89 0.04 -30.04
C PRO A 405 -15.38 -0.07 -28.59
N LEU A 406 -14.55 -0.70 -27.75
CA LEU A 406 -14.85 -1.00 -26.35
C LEU A 406 -15.10 0.26 -25.53
N THR A 407 -15.98 0.13 -24.54
CA THR A 407 -16.13 1.13 -23.48
C THR A 407 -14.88 1.15 -22.60
N GLU A 408 -14.65 2.27 -21.90
CA GLU A 408 -13.48 2.42 -21.02
C GLU A 408 -13.39 1.33 -19.94
N GLU A 409 -14.52 0.75 -19.54
CA GLU A 409 -14.63 -0.26 -18.49
C GLU A 409 -14.14 -1.64 -18.99
N GLU A 410 -14.52 -2.02 -20.22
CA GLU A 410 -14.12 -3.29 -20.82
C GLU A 410 -12.62 -3.34 -21.17
N GLU A 411 -12.02 -2.20 -21.56
CA GLU A 411 -10.57 -2.14 -21.82
C GLU A 411 -9.73 -2.31 -20.55
N GLU A 412 -10.18 -1.75 -19.42
CA GLU A 412 -9.49 -1.88 -18.13
C GLU A 412 -9.54 -3.32 -17.62
N GLU A 413 -10.70 -3.98 -17.71
CA GLU A 413 -10.85 -5.39 -17.33
C GLU A 413 -9.95 -6.32 -18.16
N VAL A 414 -9.88 -6.08 -19.47
CA VAL A 414 -9.01 -6.83 -20.38
C VAL A 414 -7.53 -6.55 -20.11
N GLU A 415 -7.15 -5.29 -19.84
CA GLU A 415 -5.77 -4.95 -19.50
C GLU A 415 -5.33 -5.64 -18.20
N VAL A 416 -6.22 -5.71 -17.21
CA VAL A 416 -5.99 -6.46 -15.97
C VAL A 416 -5.84 -7.96 -16.26
N ALA A 417 -6.75 -8.55 -17.05
CA ALA A 417 -6.71 -9.97 -17.41
C ALA A 417 -5.45 -10.38 -18.21
N VAL A 418 -4.97 -9.50 -19.10
CA VAL A 418 -3.73 -9.74 -19.85
C VAL A 418 -2.53 -9.66 -18.92
N ARG A 419 -2.44 -8.65 -18.05
CA ARG A 419 -1.34 -8.53 -17.08
C ARG A 419 -1.30 -9.69 -16.08
N THR A 420 -2.46 -10.17 -15.62
CA THR A 420 -2.53 -11.34 -14.73
C THR A 420 -2.06 -12.60 -15.45
N THR A 421 -2.47 -12.79 -16.71
CA THR A 421 -2.02 -13.93 -17.54
C THR A 421 -0.53 -13.88 -17.85
N GLU A 422 0.01 -12.72 -18.20
CA GLU A 422 1.46 -12.52 -18.42
C GLU A 422 2.26 -12.79 -17.14
N ARG A 423 1.77 -12.32 -15.99
CA ARG A 423 2.39 -12.56 -14.69
C ARG A 423 2.33 -14.04 -14.30
N TYR A 424 1.21 -14.72 -14.58
CA TYR A 424 1.07 -16.16 -14.38
C TYR A 424 2.07 -16.95 -15.24
N ASN A 425 2.15 -16.64 -16.54
CA ASN A 425 3.09 -17.27 -17.47
C ASN A 425 4.57 -17.01 -17.09
N LEU A 426 4.86 -15.81 -16.59
CA LEU A 426 6.19 -15.48 -16.08
C LEU A 426 6.51 -16.29 -14.82
N ARG A 427 5.57 -16.41 -13.89
CA ARG A 427 5.71 -17.22 -12.67
C ARG A 427 5.97 -18.69 -13.01
N GLU A 428 5.22 -19.24 -13.96
CA GLU A 428 5.41 -20.61 -14.47
C GLU A 428 6.81 -20.81 -15.08
N ARG A 429 7.29 -19.86 -15.89
CA ARG A 429 8.66 -19.93 -16.44
C ARG A 429 9.74 -19.88 -15.35
N VAL A 430 9.54 -19.03 -14.34
CA VAL A 430 10.49 -18.93 -13.22
C VAL A 430 10.47 -20.22 -12.40
N LEU A 431 9.30 -20.78 -12.11
CA LEU A 431 9.16 -22.07 -11.42
C LEU A 431 9.83 -23.21 -12.18
N ARG A 432 9.66 -23.29 -13.50
CA ARG A 432 10.34 -24.28 -14.35
C ARG A 432 11.87 -24.13 -14.38
N LYS A 433 12.38 -22.90 -14.23
CA LYS A 433 13.83 -22.64 -14.14
C LYS A 433 14.43 -22.90 -12.75
N LEU A 434 13.60 -22.99 -11.72
CA LEU A 434 14.01 -23.31 -10.35
C LEU A 434 13.88 -24.81 -10.03
N THR A 435 13.22 -25.57 -10.92
CA THR A 435 13.01 -27.03 -10.80
C THR A 435 13.87 -27.84 -11.76
N LEU A 436 14.71 -27.16 -12.56
CA LEU A 436 15.87 -27.69 -13.29
C LEU A 436 17.13 -27.18 -12.60
#